data_AF-A0A946FMG6-F1
#
_entry.id   AF-A0A946FMG6-F1
#
_cell.length_a   1.000
_cell.length_b   1.000
_cell.length_c   1.000
_cell.angle_alpha   90.00
_cell.angle_beta   90.00
_cell.angle_gamma   90.00
#
_symmetry.space_group_name_H-M   'P 1'
#
loop_
_entity.id
_entity.type
_entity.pdbx_description
1 polymer ?
#
loop_
_entity_poly.entity_id
_entity_poly.type
_entity_poly.pdbx_seq_one_letter_code
_entity_poly.pdbx_strand_id
1 'polypeptide(L)'
;MTTAFDEVIAVRGLGTPSADEVTITGADPVVSTRFKIGETAAAVLGGIGVAVNDIWELKTGERQKATVDVRHAAAALRSTGYLQRPGPDGAFKTIVNPAHEKMMQVTQPYPTKDGRYVLPHFN
;
A
#
# COMPACT_ATOMS: atom_id res chain seq x y z
N MET A 1 12.50 3.21 -19.59
CA MET A 1 11.85 4.16 -18.66
C MET A 1 12.16 3.69 -17.26
N THR A 2 12.45 4.62 -16.33
CA THR A 2 12.61 4.31 -14.91
C THR A 2 11.30 3.79 -14.34
N THR A 3 11.33 2.70 -13.59
CA THR A 3 10.16 2.16 -12.88
C THR A 3 10.01 2.80 -11.50
N ALA A 4 8.82 2.71 -10.90
CA ALA A 4 8.63 3.17 -9.52
C ALA A 4 9.56 2.44 -8.53
N PHE A 5 9.88 1.17 -8.81
CA PHE A 5 10.83 0.41 -7.99
C PHE A 5 12.25 0.96 -8.10
N ASP A 6 12.70 1.31 -9.31
CA ASP A 6 14.02 1.93 -9.51
C ASP A 6 14.15 3.25 -8.74
N GLU A 7 13.10 4.08 -8.72
CA GLU A 7 13.07 5.33 -7.96
C GLU A 7 13.15 5.08 -6.45
N VAL A 8 12.38 4.12 -5.93
CA VAL A 8 12.42 3.75 -4.50
C VAL A 8 13.80 3.23 -4.11
N ILE A 9 14.40 2.36 -4.94
CA ILE A 9 15.74 1.80 -4.68
C ILE A 9 16.80 2.90 -4.73
N ALA A 10 16.67 3.90 -5.61
CA ALA A 10 17.63 5.01 -5.67
C ALA A 10 17.73 5.77 -4.32
N VAL A 11 16.63 5.90 -3.56
CA VAL A 11 16.61 6.55 -2.24
C VAL A 11 17.51 5.83 -1.23
N ARG A 12 17.66 4.51 -1.36
CA ARG A 12 18.50 3.68 -0.47
C ARG A 12 19.97 4.10 -0.50
N GLY A 13 20.47 4.64 -1.62
CA GLY A 13 21.84 5.14 -1.74
C GLY A 13 22.96 4.08 -1.73
N LEU A 14 22.62 2.80 -1.82
CA LEU A 14 23.54 1.66 -1.69
C LEU A 14 23.60 0.81 -2.98
N GLY A 15 23.26 1.41 -4.13
CA GLY A 15 23.20 0.73 -5.43
C GLY A 15 21.97 -0.14 -5.63
N THR A 16 21.85 -0.68 -6.85
CA THR A 16 20.75 -1.57 -7.26
C THR A 16 20.98 -2.98 -6.71
N PRO A 17 19.96 -3.64 -6.13
CA PRO A 17 20.05 -5.03 -5.72
C PRO A 17 20.21 -5.97 -6.93
N SER A 18 20.50 -7.24 -6.66
CA SER A 18 20.53 -8.28 -7.70
C SER A 18 19.20 -8.32 -8.45
N ALA A 19 19.25 -8.55 -9.77
CA ALA A 19 18.07 -8.51 -10.63
C ALA A 19 16.95 -9.50 -10.24
N ASP A 20 17.30 -10.57 -9.53
CA ASP A 20 16.40 -11.61 -9.05
C ASP A 20 16.13 -11.55 -7.54
N GLU A 21 16.59 -10.51 -6.85
CA GLU A 21 16.36 -10.34 -5.41
C GLU A 21 14.89 -9.99 -5.11
N VAL A 22 14.28 -9.13 -5.93
CA VAL A 22 12.86 -8.76 -5.81
C VAL A 22 12.14 -9.03 -7.12
N THR A 23 11.08 -9.83 -7.05
CA THR A 23 10.16 -10.05 -8.17
C THR A 23 8.82 -9.38 -7.87
N ILE A 24 8.39 -8.45 -8.73
CA ILE A 24 7.05 -7.85 -8.64
C ILE A 24 6.15 -8.52 -9.68
N THR A 25 5.00 -9.04 -9.26
CA THR A 25 4.02 -9.72 -10.13
C THR A 25 2.69 -8.98 -10.14
N GLY A 26 1.95 -9.10 -11.24
CA GLY A 26 0.66 -8.41 -11.43
C GLY A 26 0.82 -6.99 -11.98
N ALA A 27 -0.31 -6.29 -12.14
CA ALA A 27 -0.34 -4.96 -12.72
C ALA A 27 -1.61 -4.21 -12.28
N ASP A 28 -1.56 -2.87 -12.34
CA ASP A 28 -2.74 -2.03 -12.22
C ASP A 28 -3.61 -2.04 -13.49
N PRO A 29 -4.91 -1.69 -13.39
CA PRO A 29 -5.60 -1.22 -12.18
C PRO A 29 -6.09 -2.37 -11.28
N VAL A 30 -5.78 -2.29 -9.98
CA VAL A 30 -6.43 -3.14 -8.96
C VAL A 30 -7.69 -2.49 -8.37
N VAL A 31 -7.71 -1.17 -8.31
CA VAL A 31 -8.82 -0.34 -7.82
C VAL A 31 -9.23 0.70 -8.87
N SER A 32 -10.46 1.20 -8.79
CA SER A 32 -11.02 2.17 -9.74
C SER A 32 -10.42 3.57 -9.54
N THR A 33 -9.18 3.76 -10.00
CA THR A 33 -8.45 5.02 -10.00
C THR A 33 -7.61 5.11 -11.27
N ARG A 34 -7.29 6.35 -11.69
CA ARG A 34 -6.40 6.59 -12.85
C ARG A 34 -4.92 6.49 -12.48
N PHE A 35 -4.60 6.39 -11.19
CA PHE A 35 -3.25 6.28 -10.68
C PHE A 35 -2.83 4.81 -10.55
N LYS A 36 -1.55 4.52 -10.81
CA LYS A 36 -0.95 3.19 -10.66
C LYS A 36 -0.58 2.88 -9.20
N ILE A 37 -1.59 2.90 -8.32
CA ILE A 37 -1.35 2.81 -6.87
C ILE A 37 -0.88 1.42 -6.43
N GLY A 38 -1.30 0.35 -7.11
CA GLY A 38 -0.89 -1.01 -6.80
C GLY A 38 0.57 -1.26 -7.17
N GLU A 39 1.00 -0.88 -8.37
CA GLU A 39 2.40 -0.95 -8.79
C GLU A 39 3.29 -0.08 -7.89
N THR A 40 2.81 1.11 -7.51
CA THR A 40 3.54 2.02 -6.59
C THR A 40 3.69 1.39 -5.20
N ALA A 41 2.60 0.84 -4.65
CA ALA A 41 2.66 0.15 -3.35
C ALA A 41 3.59 -1.07 -3.40
N ALA A 42 3.55 -1.85 -4.48
CA ALA A 42 4.43 -3.00 -4.67
C ALA A 42 5.90 -2.60 -4.75
N ALA A 43 6.22 -1.51 -5.46
CA ALA A 43 7.56 -0.95 -5.51
C ALA A 43 8.07 -0.52 -4.12
N VAL A 44 7.24 0.17 -3.33
CA VAL A 44 7.60 0.58 -1.95
C VAL A 44 7.83 -0.65 -1.07
N LEU A 45 6.93 -1.64 -1.10
CA LEU A 45 7.09 -2.87 -0.32
C LEU A 45 8.33 -3.68 -0.75
N GLY A 46 8.60 -3.75 -2.05
CA GLY A 46 9.82 -4.35 -2.58
C GLY A 46 11.07 -3.65 -2.07
N GLY A 47 11.10 -2.31 -2.10
CA GLY A 47 12.22 -1.51 -1.60
C GLY A 47 12.45 -1.68 -0.10
N ILE A 48 11.37 -1.74 0.70
CA ILE A 48 11.44 -2.10 2.13
C ILE A 48 12.02 -3.52 2.28
N GLY A 49 11.61 -4.48 1.45
CA GLY A 49 12.17 -5.83 1.43
C GLY A 49 13.69 -5.85 1.21
N VAL A 50 14.19 -5.05 0.26
CA VAL A 50 15.64 -4.91 0.02
C VAL A 50 16.36 -4.31 1.23
N ALA A 51 15.79 -3.26 1.85
CA ALA A 51 16.37 -2.66 3.04
C ALA A 51 16.42 -3.64 4.23
N VAL A 52 15.39 -4.48 4.38
CA VAL A 52 15.36 -5.56 5.37
C VAL A 52 16.43 -6.61 5.06
N ASN A 53 16.62 -6.97 3.80
CA ASN A 53 17.68 -7.88 3.37
C ASN A 53 19.07 -7.35 3.70
N ASP A 54 19.30 -6.03 3.67
CA ASP A 54 20.59 -5.46 4.07
C ASP A 54 20.89 -5.73 5.54
N ILE A 55 19.90 -5.53 6.40
CA ILE A 55 20.02 -5.81 7.82
C ILE A 55 20.20 -7.31 8.05
N TRP A 56 19.51 -8.15 7.26
CA TRP A 56 19.64 -9.60 7.29
C TRP A 56 21.05 -10.06 6.91
N GLU A 57 21.63 -9.48 5.85
CA GLU A 57 22.98 -9.78 5.40
C GLU A 57 24.02 -9.36 6.43
N LEU A 58 23.87 -8.18 7.05
CA LEU A 58 24.75 -7.74 8.14
C LEU A 58 24.78 -8.74 9.32
N LYS A 59 23.65 -9.42 9.56
CA LYS A 59 23.52 -10.38 10.67
C LYS A 59 23.98 -11.79 10.29
N THR A 60 23.74 -12.22 9.05
CA THR A 60 23.82 -13.64 8.66
C THR A 60 24.86 -13.92 7.57
N GLY A 61 25.31 -12.89 6.86
CA GLY A 61 26.14 -13.02 5.66
C GLY A 61 25.37 -13.45 4.41
N GLU A 62 24.05 -13.60 4.49
CA GLU A 62 23.20 -14.13 3.42
C GLU A 62 22.13 -13.11 3.00
N ARG A 63 21.63 -13.22 1.76
CA ARG A 63 20.48 -12.45 1.25
C ARG A 63 19.34 -13.38 0.86
N GLN A 64 18.11 -12.86 0.84
CA GLN A 64 16.91 -13.63 0.51
C GLN A 64 16.24 -13.08 -0.75
N LYS A 65 15.48 -13.92 -1.47
CA LYS A 65 14.63 -13.47 -2.58
C LYS A 65 13.22 -13.19 -2.07
N ALA A 66 12.63 -12.08 -2.52
CA ALA A 66 11.29 -11.67 -2.15
C ALA A 66 10.39 -11.53 -3.39
N THR A 67 9.12 -11.88 -3.24
CA THR A 67 8.10 -11.66 -4.27
C THR A 67 7.00 -10.77 -3.72
N VAL A 68 6.58 -9.78 -4.50
CA VAL A 68 5.48 -8.87 -4.15
C VAL A 68 4.43 -8.90 -5.25
N ASP A 69 3.20 -9.28 -4.89
CA ASP A 69 2.07 -9.23 -5.80
C ASP A 69 1.36 -7.86 -5.72
N VAL A 70 1.12 -7.24 -6.87
CA VAL A 70 0.50 -5.92 -7.01
C VAL A 70 -0.91 -5.88 -6.43
N ARG A 71 -1.69 -6.96 -6.55
CA ARG A 71 -3.04 -7.03 -5.98
C ARG A 71 -3.00 -7.09 -4.45
N HIS A 72 -2.08 -7.87 -3.89
CA HIS A 72 -1.85 -7.92 -2.45
C HIS A 72 -1.31 -6.60 -1.89
N ALA A 73 -0.37 -5.97 -2.59
CA ALA A 73 0.16 -4.66 -2.22
C ALA A 73 -0.93 -3.58 -2.20
N ALA A 74 -1.80 -3.55 -3.21
CA ALA A 74 -2.96 -2.66 -3.25
C ALA A 74 -3.95 -2.95 -2.10
N ALA A 75 -4.15 -4.23 -1.75
CA ALA A 75 -5.03 -4.60 -0.65
C ALA A 75 -4.51 -4.09 0.72
N ALA A 76 -3.19 -4.02 0.91
CA ALA A 76 -2.59 -3.47 2.14
C ALA A 76 -3.01 -2.01 2.39
N LEU A 77 -3.24 -1.22 1.34
CA LEU A 77 -3.73 0.16 1.43
C LEU A 77 -5.18 0.27 1.93
N ARG A 78 -5.94 -0.83 1.94
CA ARG A 78 -7.34 -0.90 2.42
C ARG A 78 -7.49 -1.81 3.65
N SER A 79 -6.40 -2.05 4.37
CA SER A 79 -6.33 -2.99 5.50
C SER A 79 -7.43 -2.80 6.55
N THR A 80 -7.79 -1.54 6.86
CA THR A 80 -8.89 -1.23 7.80
C THR A 80 -10.24 -1.78 7.35
N GLY A 81 -10.53 -1.76 6.04
CA GLY A 81 -11.75 -2.32 5.47
C GLY A 81 -11.79 -3.84 5.44
N TYR A 82 -10.64 -4.51 5.60
CA TYR A 82 -10.54 -5.97 5.69
C TYR A 82 -10.44 -6.49 7.13
N LEU A 83 -10.42 -5.59 8.11
CA LEU A 83 -10.24 -5.97 9.49
C LEU A 83 -11.47 -6.72 10.02
N GLN A 84 -11.24 -7.91 10.58
CA GLN A 84 -12.27 -8.74 11.17
C GLN A 84 -11.92 -9.12 12.62
N ARG A 85 -12.95 -9.37 13.43
CA ARG A 85 -12.82 -9.86 14.81
C ARG A 85 -13.80 -10.99 15.06
N PRO A 86 -13.42 -12.05 15.80
CA PRO A 86 -14.37 -13.08 16.21
C PRO A 86 -15.44 -12.51 17.14
N GLY A 87 -16.69 -12.90 16.90
CA GLY A 87 -17.82 -12.63 17.78
C GLY A 87 -17.97 -13.70 18.89
N PRO A 88 -18.99 -13.56 19.76
CA PRO A 88 -19.31 -14.58 20.78
C PRO A 88 -19.64 -15.97 20.20
N ASP A 89 -20.05 -16.02 18.93
CA ASP A 89 -20.31 -17.23 18.14
C ASP A 89 -19.03 -17.81 17.50
N GLY A 90 -17.86 -17.20 17.74
CA GLY A 90 -16.59 -17.57 17.12
C GLY A 90 -16.46 -17.14 15.65
N ALA A 91 -17.51 -16.57 15.03
CA ALA A 91 -17.49 -16.16 13.65
C ALA A 91 -16.78 -14.81 13.49
N PHE A 92 -15.88 -14.70 12.49
CA PHE A 92 -15.21 -13.45 12.16
C PHE A 92 -16.18 -12.49 11.47
N LYS A 93 -16.32 -11.29 12.02
CA LYS A 93 -17.16 -10.23 11.48
C LYS A 93 -16.30 -9.01 11.22
N THR A 94 -16.59 -8.30 10.13
CA THR A 94 -15.93 -7.03 9.79
C THR A 94 -16.11 -6.04 10.93
N ILE A 95 -15.01 -5.38 11.31
CA ILE A 95 -15.06 -4.33 12.31
C ILE A 95 -15.53 -3.05 11.63
N VAL A 96 -16.70 -2.58 12.04
CA VAL A 96 -17.26 -1.30 11.58
C VAL A 96 -17.13 -0.27 12.70
N ASN A 97 -16.63 0.91 12.36
CA ASN A 97 -16.65 2.07 13.25
C ASN A 97 -17.78 3.01 12.81
N PRO A 98 -18.93 3.04 13.50
CA PRO A 98 -20.08 3.85 13.08
C PRO A 98 -19.77 5.36 13.02
N ALA A 99 -18.87 5.85 13.87
CA ALA A 99 -18.44 7.25 13.83
C ALA A 99 -17.62 7.54 12.58
N HIS A 100 -16.73 6.63 12.19
CA HIS A 100 -15.97 6.75 10.94
C HIS A 100 -16.87 6.71 9.70
N GLU A 101 -17.86 5.81 9.68
CA GLU A 101 -18.85 5.76 8.58
C GLU A 101 -19.63 7.06 8.47
N LYS A 102 -20.05 7.65 9.59
CA LYS A 102 -20.73 8.95 9.61
C LYS A 102 -19.81 10.09 9.17
N MET A 103 -18.55 10.09 9.61
CA MET A 103 -17.53 11.04 9.20
C MET A 103 -17.33 11.01 7.68
N MET A 104 -17.25 9.83 7.06
CA MET A 104 -17.12 9.68 5.61
C MET A 104 -18.28 10.29 4.82
N GLN A 105 -19.49 10.37 5.40
CA GLN A 105 -20.64 11.01 4.75
C GLN A 105 -20.55 12.54 4.72
N VAL A 106 -19.80 13.13 5.63
CA VAL A 106 -19.66 14.60 5.77
C VAL A 106 -18.29 15.12 5.34
N THR A 107 -17.27 14.27 5.24
CA THR A 107 -15.91 14.59 4.80
C THR A 107 -15.73 14.15 3.35
N GLN A 108 -16.37 14.87 2.44
CA GLN A 108 -16.30 14.66 0.99
C GLN A 108 -16.28 16.01 0.25
N PRO A 109 -15.86 16.08 -1.03
CA PRO A 109 -15.89 17.32 -1.78
C PRO A 109 -17.34 17.81 -2.00
N TYR A 110 -17.62 19.06 -1.62
CA TYR A 110 -18.91 19.72 -1.86
C TYR A 110 -18.76 20.85 -2.87
N PRO A 111 -19.67 20.98 -3.85
CA PRO A 111 -19.63 22.07 -4.83
C PRO A 111 -19.95 23.42 -4.18
N THR A 112 -19.26 24.46 -4.63
CA THR A 112 -19.48 25.85 -4.20
C THR A 112 -20.13 26.69 -5.31
N LYS A 113 -20.70 27.86 -4.96
CA LYS A 113 -21.44 28.72 -5.91
C LYS A 113 -20.61 29.17 -7.12
N ASP A 114 -19.30 29.27 -6.96
CA ASP A 114 -18.33 29.66 -7.98
C ASP A 114 -17.81 28.49 -8.82
N GLY A 115 -18.41 27.30 -8.71
CA GLY A 115 -18.05 26.11 -9.48
C GLY A 115 -16.78 25.39 -8.99
N ARG A 116 -16.28 25.74 -7.81
CA ARG A 116 -15.17 25.06 -7.14
C ARG A 116 -15.70 24.02 -6.14
N TYR A 117 -14.79 23.43 -5.36
CA TYR A 117 -15.11 22.44 -4.33
C TYR A 117 -14.49 22.83 -2.99
N VAL A 118 -15.18 22.50 -1.90
CA VAL A 118 -14.62 22.51 -0.54
C VAL A 118 -14.65 21.10 0.03
N LEU A 119 -13.57 20.67 0.67
CA LEU A 119 -13.49 19.42 1.44
C LEU A 119 -13.43 19.80 2.92
N PRO A 120 -14.57 19.87 3.63
CA PRO A 120 -14.53 20.06 5.06
C PRO A 120 -14.01 18.78 5.74
N HIS A 121 -13.23 18.94 6.80
CA HIS A 121 -12.78 17.85 7.64
C HIS A 121 -13.48 17.94 8.99
N PHE A 122 -14.65 17.31 9.09
CA PHE A 122 -15.44 17.28 10.32
C PHE A 122 -15.28 15.91 11.00
N ASN A 123 -15.07 15.93 12.32
CA ASN A 123 -14.96 14.72 13.16
C ASN A 123 -16.25 14.47 13.93
#